data_AF-A0A7D7LN87-F1
#
_entry.id   AF-A0A7D7LN87-F1
#
_cell.length_a   1.000
_cell.length_b   1.000
_cell.length_c   1.000
_cell.angle_alpha   90.00
_cell.angle_beta   90.00
_cell.angle_gamma   90.00
#
_symmetry.space_group_name_H-M   'P 1'
#
loop_
_entity.id
_entity.type
_entity.pdbx_description
1 polymer ?
#
loop_
_entity_poly.entity_id
_entity_poly.type
_entity_poly.pdbx_seq_one_letter_code
_entity_poly.pdbx_strand_id
1 'polypeptide(L)'
;MKTLLAVLSVLFLSTIFHAQTAENVSGKIITENNEGQIKIKAAAISSSQTFKDLNYILITLKKGKSGTSSNKQSGKFSLKPNETRILSETNVNLAKSDGLKIFLFLKDEESDRTVAKDSLEINAGQFTAEVTFIPEKDLELSGLTIDETKTRMGQLFYESFFKKYNQIPEKYDGTVIITELPSFGRNSRITVTVDDLVIYSFLSKPDEEALEEEAESALNYLADYNANQNLREKEFKY
;
A
#
# COMPACT_ATOMS: atom_id res chain seq x y z
N MET A 1 -18.48 -58.25 -25.25
CA MET A 1 -17.12 -57.68 -25.07
C MET A 1 -16.83 -56.48 -25.98
N LYS A 2 -17.23 -56.49 -27.27
CA LYS A 2 -16.97 -55.36 -28.19
C LYS A 2 -17.73 -54.06 -27.86
N THR A 3 -18.93 -54.16 -27.27
CA THR A 3 -19.74 -53.00 -26.86
C THR A 3 -19.27 -52.37 -25.54
N LEU A 4 -18.69 -53.17 -24.63
CA LEU A 4 -18.15 -52.67 -23.36
C LEU A 4 -16.87 -51.85 -23.56
N LEU A 5 -16.07 -52.20 -24.57
CA LEU A 5 -14.84 -51.48 -24.93
C LEU A 5 -15.13 -50.11 -25.58
N ALA A 6 -16.26 -49.99 -26.29
CA ALA A 6 -16.68 -48.74 -26.91
C ALA A 6 -17.15 -47.69 -25.88
N VAL A 7 -17.77 -48.13 -24.78
CA VAL A 7 -18.21 -47.23 -23.70
C VAL A 7 -17.02 -46.70 -22.88
N LEU A 8 -15.96 -47.49 -22.72
CA LEU A 8 -14.75 -47.09 -21.99
C LEU A 8 -13.90 -46.06 -22.77
N SER A 9 -14.01 -46.02 -24.09
CA SER A 9 -13.30 -45.06 -24.95
C SER A 9 -13.90 -43.64 -24.88
N VAL A 10 -15.19 -43.51 -24.55
CA VAL A 10 -15.90 -42.21 -24.49
C VAL A 10 -15.66 -41.47 -23.18
N LEU A 11 -15.24 -42.17 -22.11
CA LEU A 11 -14.99 -41.59 -20.79
C LEU A 11 -13.62 -40.92 -20.63
N PHE A 12 -12.72 -41.02 -21.64
CA PHE A 12 -11.40 -40.37 -21.63
C PHE A 12 -11.35 -39.05 -22.42
N LEU A 13 -12.50 -38.54 -22.88
CA LEU A 13 -12.60 -37.25 -23.58
C LEU A 13 -12.98 -36.08 -22.66
N SER A 14 -12.57 -36.10 -21.39
CA SER A 14 -12.63 -34.90 -20.53
C SER A 14 -11.52 -33.92 -20.94
N THR A 15 -11.73 -33.23 -22.05
CA THR A 15 -10.91 -32.09 -22.46
C THR A 15 -11.05 -31.02 -21.39
N ILE A 16 -9.97 -30.77 -20.65
CA ILE A 16 -9.86 -29.65 -19.73
C ILE A 16 -9.82 -28.38 -20.60
N PHE A 17 -10.99 -27.75 -20.80
CA PHE A 17 -11.07 -26.44 -21.41
C PHE A 17 -10.55 -25.41 -20.41
N HIS A 18 -9.28 -25.03 -20.54
CA HIS A 18 -8.80 -23.79 -19.95
C HIS A 18 -9.32 -22.64 -20.81
N ALA A 19 -10.45 -22.04 -20.41
CA ALA A 19 -10.77 -20.69 -20.84
C ALA A 19 -9.71 -19.78 -20.22
N GLN A 20 -8.65 -19.45 -20.98
CA GLN A 20 -7.78 -18.36 -20.61
C GLN A 20 -8.63 -17.09 -20.69
N THR A 21 -9.08 -16.61 -19.54
CA THR A 21 -9.71 -15.30 -19.42
C THR A 21 -8.65 -14.30 -19.84
N ALA A 22 -8.70 -13.82 -21.09
CA ALA A 22 -7.89 -12.69 -21.49
C ALA A 22 -8.12 -11.58 -20.45
N GLU A 23 -7.03 -11.08 -19.84
CA GLU A 23 -7.10 -9.95 -18.92
C GLU A 23 -7.58 -8.73 -19.72
N ASN A 24 -8.90 -8.56 -19.77
CA ASN A 24 -9.54 -7.49 -20.53
C ASN A 24 -9.49 -6.14 -19.79
N VAL A 25 -8.67 -6.05 -18.74
CA VAL A 25 -8.45 -4.85 -17.94
C VAL A 25 -6.94 -4.65 -17.84
N SER A 26 -6.47 -3.43 -18.09
CA SER A 26 -5.07 -3.06 -17.91
C SER A 26 -4.97 -1.79 -17.09
N GLY A 27 -3.90 -1.70 -16.28
CA GLY A 27 -3.52 -0.48 -15.58
C GLY A 27 -2.46 0.26 -16.38
N LYS A 28 -2.48 1.60 -16.35
CA LYS A 28 -1.46 2.44 -16.97
C LYS A 28 -1.10 3.63 -16.09
N ILE A 29 0.18 3.82 -15.85
CA ILE A 29 0.76 5.00 -15.23
C ILE A 29 1.12 5.99 -16.33
N ILE A 30 0.55 7.20 -16.27
CA ILE A 30 0.81 8.28 -17.22
C ILE A 30 1.54 9.38 -16.45
N THR A 31 2.68 9.83 -16.97
CA THR A 31 3.46 10.92 -16.36
C THR A 31 3.63 12.09 -17.31
N GLU A 32 3.41 13.30 -16.80
CA GLU A 32 3.66 14.57 -17.48
C GLU A 32 4.67 15.37 -16.66
N ASN A 33 5.73 15.88 -17.29
CA ASN A 33 6.76 16.66 -16.62
C ASN A 33 6.59 18.15 -16.95
N ASN A 34 6.34 18.96 -15.92
CA ASN A 34 6.31 20.41 -16.00
C ASN A 34 7.32 20.99 -15.01
N GLU A 35 8.44 21.52 -15.51
CA GLU A 35 9.39 22.35 -14.77
C GLU A 35 9.82 21.81 -13.37
N GLY A 36 10.08 20.50 -13.28
CA GLY A 36 10.58 19.86 -12.03
C GLY A 36 9.48 19.28 -11.13
N GLN A 37 8.23 19.40 -11.54
CA GLN A 37 7.09 18.68 -10.98
C GLN A 37 6.62 17.60 -11.97
N ILE A 38 6.57 16.36 -11.50
CA ILE A 38 6.02 15.23 -12.25
C ILE A 38 4.57 15.04 -11.82
N LYS A 39 3.65 15.25 -12.76
CA LYS A 39 2.26 14.88 -12.61
C LYS A 39 2.11 13.40 -12.97
N ILE A 40 1.52 12.63 -12.07
CA ILE A 40 1.31 11.19 -12.19
C ILE A 40 -0.18 10.94 -12.21
N LYS A 41 -0.66 10.24 -13.24
CA LYS A 41 -2.06 9.80 -13.37
C LYS A 41 -2.10 8.28 -13.42
N ALA A 42 -2.93 7.68 -12.57
CA ALA A 42 -3.27 6.27 -12.67
C ALA A 42 -4.50 6.11 -13.57
N ALA A 43 -4.43 5.23 -14.56
CA ALA A 43 -5.53 4.94 -15.47
C ALA A 43 -5.84 3.44 -15.49
N ALA A 44 -7.12 3.10 -15.60
CA ALA A 44 -7.57 1.76 -15.96
C ALA A 44 -8.16 1.78 -17.38
N ILE A 45 -7.85 0.75 -18.16
CA ILE A 45 -8.33 0.59 -19.53
C ILE A 45 -9.04 -0.76 -19.62
N SER A 46 -10.31 -0.75 -20.00
CA SER A 46 -11.09 -1.95 -20.29
C SER A 46 -11.12 -2.19 -21.80
N SER A 47 -10.83 -3.41 -22.20
CA SER A 47 -11.13 -3.93 -23.54
C SER A 47 -12.26 -4.98 -23.50
N SER A 48 -12.95 -5.09 -22.35
CA SER A 48 -14.05 -6.03 -22.18
C SER A 48 -15.36 -5.47 -22.71
N GLN A 49 -16.30 -6.39 -23.00
CA GLN A 49 -17.67 -6.06 -23.38
C GLN A 49 -18.62 -5.96 -22.18
N THR A 50 -18.13 -6.19 -20.95
CA THR A 50 -18.91 -6.16 -19.72
C THR A 50 -18.40 -5.10 -18.76
N PHE A 51 -19.24 -4.62 -17.85
CA PHE A 51 -18.80 -3.74 -16.78
C PHE A 51 -18.08 -4.55 -15.70
N LYS A 52 -17.18 -3.91 -14.95
CA LYS A 52 -16.50 -4.50 -13.80
C LYS A 52 -16.38 -3.50 -12.66
N ASP A 53 -16.59 -3.97 -11.45
CA ASP A 53 -16.32 -3.21 -10.23
C ASP A 53 -14.98 -3.65 -9.65
N LEU A 54 -14.10 -2.68 -9.43
CA LEU A 54 -12.69 -2.89 -9.12
C LEU A 54 -12.23 -1.92 -8.03
N ASN A 55 -11.15 -2.28 -7.36
CA ASN A 55 -10.39 -1.42 -6.48
C ASN A 55 -9.00 -1.14 -7.07
N TYR A 56 -8.43 0.04 -6.79
CA TYR A 56 -7.06 0.34 -7.18
C TYR A 56 -6.21 0.70 -5.98
N ILE A 57 -4.90 0.48 -6.12
CA ILE A 57 -3.87 0.95 -5.20
C ILE A 57 -2.75 1.56 -6.05
N LEU A 58 -2.51 2.86 -5.90
CA LEU A 58 -1.36 3.57 -6.47
C LEU A 58 -0.36 3.86 -5.34
N ILE A 59 0.87 3.42 -5.50
CA ILE A 59 1.97 3.65 -4.56
C ILE A 59 3.05 4.44 -5.28
N THR A 60 3.52 5.51 -4.67
CA THR A 60 4.68 6.29 -5.12
C THR A 60 5.74 6.30 -4.03
N LEU A 61 6.98 5.99 -4.39
CA LEU A 61 8.14 6.05 -3.51
C LEU A 61 9.18 6.97 -4.13
N LYS A 62 9.43 8.12 -3.51
CA LYS A 62 10.47 9.05 -3.90
C LYS A 62 11.64 8.93 -2.92
N LYS A 63 12.86 8.77 -3.43
CA LYS A 63 14.10 8.75 -2.67
C LYS A 63 14.94 9.95 -3.08
N GLY A 64 15.09 10.91 -2.18
CA GLY A 64 15.95 12.08 -2.37
C GLY A 64 17.15 12.06 -1.43
N LYS A 65 17.95 13.14 -1.47
CA LYS A 65 19.09 13.30 -0.55
C LYS A 65 18.69 13.35 0.93
N SER A 66 17.50 13.89 1.23
CA SER A 66 17.00 14.08 2.59
C SER A 66 16.22 12.87 3.14
N GLY A 67 16.00 11.82 2.35
CA GLY A 67 15.27 10.63 2.79
C GLY A 67 14.33 10.06 1.73
N THR A 68 13.49 9.10 2.15
CA THR A 68 12.47 8.47 1.31
C THR A 68 11.09 8.95 1.74
N SER A 69 10.29 9.44 0.79
CA SER A 69 8.88 9.80 0.99
C SER A 69 8.01 8.86 0.18
N SER A 70 6.93 8.35 0.75
CA SER A 70 5.96 7.53 0.03
C SER A 70 4.56 8.13 0.10
N ASN A 71 3.74 7.84 -0.90
CA ASN A 71 2.32 8.18 -0.91
C ASN A 71 1.55 7.00 -1.52
N LYS A 72 0.51 6.55 -0.81
CA LYS A 72 -0.37 5.44 -1.18
C LYS A 72 -1.79 5.98 -1.33
N GLN A 73 -2.36 5.83 -2.52
CA GLN A 73 -3.74 6.19 -2.82
C GLN A 73 -4.52 4.93 -3.19
N SER A 74 -5.76 4.85 -2.77
CA SER A 74 -6.64 3.74 -3.13
C SER A 74 -8.07 4.19 -3.26
N GLY A 75 -8.89 3.39 -3.94
CA GLY A 75 -10.31 3.68 -4.12
C GLY A 75 -11.02 2.61 -4.90
N LYS A 76 -12.35 2.59 -4.77
CA LYS A 76 -13.26 1.75 -5.55
C LYS A 76 -13.73 2.48 -6.79
N PHE A 77 -13.90 1.76 -7.88
CA PHE A 77 -14.38 2.31 -9.14
C PHE A 77 -15.05 1.25 -10.01
N SER A 78 -16.04 1.68 -10.78
CA SER A 78 -16.62 0.87 -11.86
C SER A 78 -15.95 1.22 -13.19
N LEU A 79 -15.60 0.21 -13.96
CA LEU A 79 -15.01 0.34 -15.29
C LEU A 79 -15.98 -0.20 -16.34
N LYS A 80 -16.41 0.68 -17.24
CA LYS A 80 -17.36 0.35 -18.30
C LYS A 80 -16.68 -0.42 -19.44
N PRO A 81 -17.45 -1.09 -20.31
CA PRO A 81 -16.94 -1.68 -21.54
C PRO A 81 -16.18 -0.67 -22.39
N ASN A 82 -15.00 -1.04 -22.91
CA ASN A 82 -14.18 -0.22 -23.79
C ASN A 82 -13.84 1.20 -23.25
N GLU A 83 -13.81 1.37 -21.93
CA GLU A 83 -13.53 2.65 -21.27
C GLU A 83 -12.06 2.77 -20.87
N THR A 84 -11.52 4.00 -20.99
CA THR A 84 -10.32 4.41 -20.25
C THR A 84 -10.74 5.38 -19.16
N ARG A 85 -10.43 5.06 -17.91
CA ARG A 85 -10.82 5.84 -16.74
C ARG A 85 -9.59 6.28 -15.96
N ILE A 86 -9.50 7.56 -15.63
CA ILE A 86 -8.51 8.08 -14.69
C ILE A 86 -9.00 7.80 -13.27
N LEU A 87 -8.14 7.23 -12.45
CA LEU A 87 -8.43 6.77 -11.10
C LEU A 87 -7.93 7.76 -10.05
N SER A 88 -6.72 8.27 -10.25
CA SER A 88 -6.14 9.31 -9.40
C SER A 88 -5.13 10.15 -10.16
N GLU A 89 -4.89 11.35 -9.62
CA GLU A 89 -3.87 12.28 -10.09
C GLU A 89 -3.09 12.83 -8.88
N THR A 90 -1.77 12.82 -8.96
CA THR A 90 -0.89 13.37 -7.93
C THR A 90 0.29 14.10 -8.56
N ASN A 91 0.80 15.12 -7.88
CA ASN A 91 1.98 15.84 -8.32
C ASN A 91 3.14 15.57 -7.36
N VAL A 92 4.32 15.27 -7.90
CA VAL A 92 5.52 14.96 -7.14
C VAL A 92 6.65 15.86 -7.61
N ASN A 93 7.24 16.62 -6.69
CA ASN A 93 8.45 17.39 -6.98
C ASN A 93 9.65 16.45 -7.05
N LEU A 94 10.31 16.41 -8.22
CA LEU A 94 11.42 15.48 -8.51
C LEU A 94 12.66 16.25 -8.95
N ALA A 95 13.65 16.34 -8.05
CA ALA A 95 14.95 16.90 -8.41
C ALA A 95 15.75 15.91 -9.29
N LYS A 96 16.72 16.41 -10.06
CA LYS A 96 17.55 15.57 -10.95
C LYS A 96 18.30 14.42 -10.24
N SER A 97 18.58 14.58 -8.94
CA SER A 97 19.26 13.57 -8.11
C SER A 97 18.32 12.61 -7.40
N ASP A 98 17.00 12.82 -7.48
CA ASP A 98 16.03 12.01 -6.74
C ASP A 98 15.61 10.80 -7.59
N GLY A 99 15.40 9.66 -6.93
CA GLY A 99 14.76 8.47 -7.49
C GLY A 99 13.26 8.48 -7.24
N LEU A 100 12.48 7.93 -8.18
CA LEU A 100 11.04 7.72 -8.02
C LEU A 100 10.66 6.33 -8.53
N LYS A 101 9.93 5.56 -7.73
CA LYS A 101 9.22 4.34 -8.14
C LYS A 101 7.73 4.54 -8.00
N ILE A 102 6.97 4.03 -8.94
CA ILE A 102 5.52 4.10 -8.96
C ILE A 102 5.00 2.70 -9.23
N PHE A 103 4.03 2.25 -8.44
CA PHE A 103 3.35 0.97 -8.61
C PHE A 103 1.85 1.23 -8.66
N LEU A 104 1.17 0.60 -9.61
CA LEU A 104 -0.28 0.60 -9.73
C LEU A 104 -0.75 -0.85 -9.68
N PHE A 105 -1.74 -1.12 -8.86
CA PHE A 105 -2.45 -2.39 -8.81
C PHE A 105 -3.93 -2.12 -9.03
N LEU A 106 -4.54 -2.87 -9.92
CA LEU A 106 -5.99 -2.97 -10.07
C LEU A 106 -6.39 -4.34 -9.53
N LYS A 107 -7.43 -4.38 -8.72
CA LYS A 107 -7.90 -5.56 -8.02
C LYS A 107 -9.40 -5.72 -8.25
N ASP A 108 -9.84 -6.96 -8.23
CA ASP A 108 -11.27 -7.31 -8.23
C ASP A 108 -11.90 -6.90 -6.90
N GLU A 109 -13.03 -6.19 -6.92
CA GLU A 109 -13.63 -5.68 -5.68
C GLU A 109 -14.09 -6.79 -4.73
N GLU A 110 -14.65 -7.88 -5.27
CA GLU A 110 -15.20 -8.97 -4.45
C GLU A 110 -14.10 -9.89 -3.95
N SER A 111 -13.16 -10.26 -4.83
CA SER A 111 -12.16 -11.28 -4.51
C SER A 111 -10.82 -10.72 -4.02
N ASP A 112 -10.63 -9.39 -4.03
CA ASP A 112 -9.38 -8.64 -3.79
C ASP A 112 -8.17 -9.11 -4.63
N ARG A 113 -8.40 -9.91 -5.67
CA ARG A 113 -7.34 -10.48 -6.51
C ARG A 113 -6.84 -9.42 -7.46
N THR A 114 -5.52 -9.25 -7.56
CA THR A 114 -4.92 -8.38 -8.58
C THR A 114 -5.31 -8.84 -9.98
N VAL A 115 -5.97 -7.96 -10.73
CA VAL A 115 -6.40 -8.19 -12.12
C VAL A 115 -5.51 -7.48 -13.13
N ALA A 116 -4.77 -6.46 -12.72
CA ALA A 116 -3.77 -5.79 -13.53
C ALA A 116 -2.76 -5.05 -12.65
N LYS A 117 -1.57 -4.83 -13.18
CA LYS A 117 -0.55 -4.02 -12.52
C LYS A 117 0.27 -3.23 -13.54
N ASP A 118 0.83 -2.11 -13.09
CA ASP A 118 1.80 -1.34 -13.84
C ASP A 118 2.86 -0.78 -12.89
N SER A 119 4.06 -0.52 -13.40
CA SER A 119 5.14 0.08 -12.62
C SER A 119 6.02 0.98 -13.46
N LEU A 120 6.45 2.09 -12.89
CA LEU A 120 7.36 3.04 -13.54
C LEU A 120 8.48 3.44 -12.58
N GLU A 121 9.71 3.46 -13.08
CA GLU A 121 10.87 3.94 -12.33
C GLU A 121 11.54 5.11 -13.06
N ILE A 122 11.89 6.15 -12.31
CA ILE A 122 12.67 7.30 -12.76
C ILE A 122 13.92 7.38 -11.88
N ASN A 123 15.09 7.47 -12.51
CA ASN A 123 16.40 7.46 -11.82
C ASN A 123 16.60 6.23 -10.91
N ALA A 124 16.35 5.03 -11.46
CA ALA A 124 16.44 3.75 -10.76
C ALA A 124 17.78 3.49 -10.03
N GLY A 125 18.88 4.08 -10.51
CA GLY A 125 20.20 3.99 -9.87
C GLY A 125 20.29 4.59 -8.46
N GLN A 126 19.26 5.30 -7.97
CA GLN A 126 19.15 5.74 -6.57
C GLN A 126 18.58 4.65 -5.64
N PHE A 127 18.08 3.54 -6.18
CA PHE A 127 17.53 2.39 -5.46
C PHE A 127 18.45 1.17 -5.57
N THR A 128 19.74 1.34 -5.25
CA THR A 128 20.69 0.23 -5.17
C THR A 128 20.57 -0.48 -3.82
N ALA A 129 19.57 -1.35 -3.70
CA ALA A 129 19.64 -2.48 -2.79
C ALA A 129 19.83 -3.72 -3.67
N GLU A 130 20.79 -4.59 -3.34
CA GLU A 130 20.96 -5.87 -4.05
C GLU A 130 19.64 -6.64 -3.96
N VAL A 131 19.08 -7.00 -5.13
CA VAL A 131 17.81 -7.73 -5.19
C VAL A 131 18.06 -9.16 -4.74
N THR A 132 17.89 -9.41 -3.44
CA THR A 132 17.67 -10.76 -2.92
C THR A 132 16.22 -11.13 -3.23
N PHE A 133 16.00 -12.31 -3.78
CA PHE A 133 14.65 -12.82 -4.04
C PHE A 133 13.90 -12.95 -2.71
N ILE A 134 12.98 -12.02 -2.44
CA ILE A 134 12.07 -12.06 -1.29
C ILE A 134 10.78 -12.76 -1.79
N PRO A 135 10.38 -13.91 -1.22
CA PRO A 135 9.12 -14.57 -1.55
C PRO A 135 7.94 -13.59 -1.42
N GLU A 136 6.94 -13.69 -2.30
CA GLU A 136 5.76 -12.78 -2.32
C GLU A 136 5.03 -12.69 -0.97
N LYS A 137 5.16 -13.71 -0.12
CA LYS A 137 4.63 -13.76 1.24
C LYS A 137 5.37 -12.86 2.24
N ASP A 138 6.65 -12.61 2.01
CA ASP A 138 7.50 -11.71 2.82
C ASP A 138 7.51 -10.28 2.20
N LEU A 139 6.70 -10.07 1.16
CA LEU A 139 6.42 -8.80 0.50
C LEU A 139 5.24 -8.09 1.19
N GLU A 140 5.15 -8.22 2.51
CA GLU A 140 4.29 -7.36 3.32
C GLU A 140 4.92 -5.97 3.37
N LEU A 141 4.08 -4.95 3.20
CA LEU A 141 4.50 -3.55 3.21
C LEU A 141 4.82 -3.12 4.65
N SER A 142 5.93 -3.61 5.20
CA SER A 142 6.41 -3.21 6.52
C SER A 142 6.91 -1.78 6.51
N GLY A 143 6.71 -1.06 7.62
CA GLY A 143 7.22 0.31 7.75
C GLY A 143 6.32 1.41 7.19
N LEU A 144 5.08 1.11 6.82
CA LEU A 144 4.12 2.11 6.36
C LEU A 144 3.54 2.89 7.55
N THR A 145 3.69 4.22 7.51
CA THR A 145 3.02 5.14 8.43
C THR A 145 2.11 6.09 7.66
N ILE A 146 0.91 6.36 8.19
CA ILE A 146 -0.06 7.31 7.62
C ILE A 146 -0.33 8.41 8.65
N ASP A 147 -0.25 9.67 8.18
CA ASP A 147 -0.59 10.87 8.96
C ASP A 147 -2.03 11.31 8.65
N GLU A 148 -2.93 11.19 9.63
CA GLU A 148 -4.27 11.75 9.59
C GLU A 148 -4.47 12.82 10.69
N THR A 149 -3.38 13.48 11.09
CA THR A 149 -3.42 14.57 12.05
C THR A 149 -3.91 15.87 11.42
N LYS A 150 -4.56 16.72 12.22
CA LYS A 150 -5.28 17.92 11.76
C LYS A 150 -4.71 19.20 12.35
N THR A 151 -4.13 19.14 13.54
CA THR A 151 -3.58 20.30 14.25
C THR A 151 -2.06 20.31 14.20
N ARG A 152 -1.46 21.45 14.54
CA ARG A 152 0.01 21.57 14.63
C ARG A 152 0.61 20.63 15.68
N MET A 153 -0.13 20.31 16.74
CA MET A 153 0.35 19.41 17.80
C MET A 153 0.31 17.96 17.37
N GLY A 154 -0.74 17.56 16.65
CA GLY A 154 -0.77 16.25 15.98
C GLY A 154 0.38 16.10 14.98
N GLN A 155 0.62 17.12 14.16
CA GLN A 155 1.72 17.11 13.20
C GLN A 155 3.10 17.03 13.88
N LEU A 156 3.32 17.78 14.96
CA LEU A 156 4.58 17.73 15.72
C LEU A 156 4.81 16.36 16.35
N PHE A 157 3.77 15.74 16.91
CA PHE A 157 3.83 14.35 17.36
C PHE A 157 4.19 13.41 16.20
N TYR A 158 3.50 13.53 15.05
CA TYR A 158 3.76 12.69 13.89
C TYR A 158 5.20 12.83 13.39
N GLU A 159 5.72 14.06 13.29
CA GLU A 159 7.10 14.34 12.90
C GLU A 159 8.10 13.66 13.85
N SER A 160 7.89 13.77 15.18
CA SER A 160 8.73 13.15 16.20
C SER A 160 8.66 11.62 16.14
N PHE A 161 7.45 11.07 16.09
CA PHE A 161 7.19 9.65 15.92
C PHE A 161 7.87 9.11 14.67
N PHE A 162 7.63 9.73 13.51
CA PHE A 162 8.18 9.29 12.22
C PHE A 162 9.71 9.33 12.21
N LYS A 163 10.31 10.38 12.79
CA LYS A 163 11.77 10.48 12.94
C LYS A 163 12.32 9.30 13.75
N LYS A 164 11.74 9.01 14.92
CA LYS A 164 12.18 7.91 15.79
C LYS A 164 11.89 6.54 15.15
N TYR A 165 10.70 6.36 14.57
CA TYR A 165 10.29 5.15 13.85
C TYR A 165 11.26 4.79 12.73
N ASN A 166 11.72 5.78 11.96
CA ASN A 166 12.67 5.56 10.87
C ASN A 166 14.04 5.07 11.33
N GLN A 167 14.44 5.36 12.57
CA GLN A 167 15.71 4.93 13.15
C GLN A 167 15.70 3.47 13.62
N ILE A 168 14.51 2.86 13.78
CA ILE A 168 14.38 1.47 14.19
C ILE A 168 14.81 0.54 13.03
N PRO A 169 15.68 -0.45 13.26
CA PRO A 169 16.20 -1.32 12.21
C PRO A 169 15.13 -2.28 11.63
N GLU A 170 14.25 -2.79 12.47
CA GLU A 170 13.14 -3.67 12.07
C GLU A 170 11.86 -2.85 12.00
N LYS A 171 11.19 -2.88 10.84
CA LYS A 171 9.92 -2.20 10.65
C LYS A 171 8.78 -3.15 10.99
N TYR A 172 7.74 -2.61 11.58
CA TYR A 172 6.57 -3.40 11.92
C TYR A 172 5.77 -3.75 10.67
N ASP A 173 5.24 -4.97 10.67
CA ASP A 173 4.26 -5.44 9.70
C ASP A 173 2.92 -4.73 9.95
N GLY A 174 2.20 -4.45 8.87
CA GLY A 174 0.95 -3.68 8.92
C GLY A 174 1.16 -2.17 8.76
N THR A 175 0.04 -1.45 8.59
CA THR A 175 0.07 0.01 8.40
C THR A 175 -0.18 0.71 9.72
N VAL A 176 0.79 1.53 10.18
CA VAL A 176 0.62 2.38 11.36
C VAL A 176 -0.09 3.66 10.97
N ILE A 177 -1.31 3.88 11.48
CA ILE A 177 -2.10 5.09 11.21
C ILE A 177 -2.16 5.95 12.47
N ILE A 178 -1.77 7.22 12.35
CA ILE A 178 -1.86 8.21 13.42
C ILE A 178 -3.05 9.11 13.13
N THR A 179 -4.10 8.99 13.93
CA THR A 179 -5.33 9.76 13.81
C THR A 179 -5.46 10.78 14.93
N GLU A 180 -5.96 11.98 14.58
CA GLU A 180 -6.27 13.02 15.55
C GLU A 180 -7.76 13.36 15.55
N LEU A 181 -8.35 13.36 16.75
CA LEU A 181 -9.66 13.92 17.02
C LEU A 181 -9.50 15.23 17.82
N PRO A 182 -9.57 16.41 17.14
CA PRO A 182 -9.57 17.69 17.82
C PRO A 182 -10.79 17.81 18.73
N SER A 183 -10.58 18.29 19.96
CA SER A 183 -11.68 18.68 20.83
C SER A 183 -11.90 20.19 20.78
N PHE A 184 -13.05 20.67 21.23
CA PHE A 184 -13.33 22.12 21.36
C PHE A 184 -12.45 22.82 22.42
N GLY A 185 -11.54 22.10 23.10
CA GLY A 185 -10.54 22.63 24.03
C GLY A 185 -9.17 22.90 23.41
N ARG A 186 -8.15 23.05 24.26
CA ARG A 186 -6.73 23.21 23.82
C ARG A 186 -6.00 21.89 23.58
N ASN A 187 -6.67 20.77 23.79
CA ASN A 187 -6.14 19.41 23.64
C ASN A 187 -6.88 18.65 22.54
N SER A 188 -6.19 17.72 21.92
CA SER A 188 -6.72 16.78 20.95
C SER A 188 -6.42 15.36 21.40
N ARG A 189 -7.25 14.41 20.98
CA ARG A 189 -6.95 12.99 21.21
C ARG A 189 -6.17 12.47 20.01
N ILE A 190 -4.96 11.99 20.24
CA ILE A 190 -4.14 11.32 19.24
C ILE A 190 -4.24 9.82 19.49
N THR A 191 -4.42 9.05 18.41
CA THR A 191 -4.56 7.59 18.45
C THR A 191 -3.63 6.97 17.43
N VAL A 192 -2.85 5.99 17.87
CA VAL A 192 -1.96 5.17 17.06
C VAL A 192 -2.61 3.82 16.85
N THR A 193 -2.81 3.43 15.60
CA THR A 193 -3.49 2.20 15.21
C THR A 193 -2.63 1.37 14.26
N VAL A 194 -2.76 0.05 14.33
CA VAL A 194 -2.19 -0.90 13.37
C VAL A 194 -3.32 -1.79 12.88
N ASP A 195 -3.59 -1.77 11.58
CA ASP A 195 -4.65 -2.57 10.94
C ASP A 195 -5.98 -2.54 11.73
N ASP A 196 -6.44 -1.33 12.04
CA ASP A 196 -7.66 -1.00 12.80
C ASP A 196 -7.63 -1.29 14.32
N LEU A 197 -6.52 -1.81 14.85
CA LEU A 197 -6.36 -2.07 16.29
C LEU A 197 -5.69 -0.89 16.99
N VAL A 198 -6.33 -0.36 18.04
CA VAL A 198 -5.77 0.75 18.83
C VAL A 198 -4.62 0.25 19.69
N ILE A 199 -3.42 0.72 19.38
CA ILE A 199 -2.19 0.38 20.11
C ILE A 199 -1.95 1.38 21.25
N TYR A 200 -2.14 2.66 20.96
CA TYR A 200 -1.91 3.73 21.93
C TYR A 200 -2.84 4.90 21.70
N SER A 201 -3.28 5.55 22.78
CA SER A 201 -4.10 6.76 22.70
C SER A 201 -3.84 7.68 23.89
N PHE A 202 -3.64 8.96 23.61
CA PHE A 202 -3.36 9.96 24.63
C PHE A 202 -4.02 11.31 24.29
N LEU A 203 -4.05 12.22 25.26
CA LEU A 203 -4.48 13.60 25.07
C LEU A 203 -3.26 14.49 24.86
N SER A 204 -3.22 15.19 23.73
CA SER A 204 -2.12 16.07 23.38
C SER A 204 -2.02 17.25 24.34
N LYS A 205 -0.78 17.62 24.64
CA LYS A 205 -0.42 18.81 25.42
C LYS A 205 0.37 19.76 24.52
N PRO A 206 0.22 21.08 24.69
CA PRO A 206 0.96 22.06 23.91
C PRO A 206 2.38 22.25 24.45
N ASP A 207 3.13 21.15 24.50
CA ASP A 207 4.49 21.09 24.98
C ASP A 207 5.27 20.09 24.13
N GLU A 208 6.36 20.54 23.51
CA GLU A 208 7.10 19.73 22.54
C GLU A 208 7.79 18.54 23.20
N GLU A 209 8.39 18.73 24.38
CA GLU A 209 9.06 17.67 25.13
C GLU A 209 8.07 16.55 25.50
N ALA A 210 6.88 16.92 26.00
CA ALA A 210 5.82 15.95 26.24
C ALA A 210 5.41 15.18 24.96
N LEU A 211 5.33 15.83 23.79
CA LEU A 211 4.99 15.12 22.55
C LEU A 211 6.09 14.15 22.10
N GLU A 212 7.37 14.45 22.37
CA GLU A 212 8.48 13.54 22.10
C GLU A 212 8.48 12.31 23.03
N GLU A 213 8.09 12.48 24.30
CA GLU A 213 7.90 11.38 25.26
C GLU A 213 6.72 10.47 24.84
N GLU A 214 5.62 11.07 24.38
CA GLU A 214 4.45 10.33 23.89
C GLU A 214 4.79 9.54 22.61
N ALA A 215 5.64 10.10 21.74
CA ALA A 215 6.13 9.40 20.55
C ALA A 215 7.00 8.18 20.91
N GLU A 216 7.82 8.30 21.95
CA GLU A 216 8.62 7.18 22.47
C GLU A 216 7.73 6.09 23.08
N SER A 217 6.74 6.49 23.87
CA SER A 217 5.76 5.58 24.46
C SER A 217 5.00 4.82 23.37
N ALA A 218 4.54 5.50 22.33
CA ALA A 218 3.87 4.87 21.19
C ALA A 218 4.73 3.80 20.51
N LEU A 219 6.04 4.06 20.35
CA LEU A 219 6.97 3.09 19.76
C LEU A 219 7.19 1.87 20.64
N ASN A 220 7.24 2.05 21.96
CA ASN A 220 7.34 0.94 22.90
C ASN A 220 6.11 0.03 22.84
N TYR A 221 4.89 0.60 22.84
CA TYR A 221 3.67 -0.18 22.68
C TYR A 221 3.61 -0.92 21.33
N LEU A 222 4.10 -0.30 20.25
CA LEU A 222 4.19 -0.96 18.95
C LEU A 222 5.21 -2.10 18.96
N ALA A 223 6.34 -1.93 19.64
CA ALA A 223 7.35 -2.99 19.78
C ALA A 223 6.77 -4.20 20.52
N ASP A 224 6.08 -3.96 21.63
CA ASP A 224 5.41 -5.00 22.40
C ASP A 224 4.32 -5.70 21.58
N TYR A 225 3.53 -4.94 20.81
CA TYR A 225 2.52 -5.49 19.93
C TYR A 225 3.14 -6.42 18.87
N ASN A 226 4.19 -5.96 18.17
CA ASN A 226 4.85 -6.74 17.14
C ASN A 226 5.52 -8.01 17.69
N ALA A 227 6.18 -7.91 18.86
CA ALA A 227 6.77 -9.08 19.53
C ALA A 227 5.72 -10.15 19.84
N ASN A 228 4.53 -9.74 20.28
CA ASN A 228 3.42 -10.65 20.57
C ASN A 228 2.81 -11.27 19.30
N GLN A 229 2.70 -10.53 18.20
CA GLN A 229 2.22 -11.08 16.91
C GLN A 229 3.19 -12.14 16.37
N ASN A 230 4.49 -11.84 16.38
CA ASN A 230 5.55 -12.77 15.97
C ASN A 230 5.54 -14.09 16.76
N LEU A 231 5.16 -14.06 18.04
CA LEU A 231 5.01 -15.27 18.85
C LEU A 231 3.79 -16.10 18.43
N ARG A 232 2.64 -15.44 18.18
CA ARG A 232 1.41 -16.12 17.74
C ARG A 232 1.62 -16.83 16.41
N GLU A 233 2.24 -16.18 15.43
CA GLU A 233 2.52 -16.80 14.14
C GLU A 233 3.47 -17.99 14.20
N LYS A 234 4.38 -18.03 15.20
CA LYS A 234 5.25 -19.18 15.44
C LYS A 234 4.49 -20.37 16.03
N GLU A 235 3.44 -20.15 16.82
CA GLU A 235 2.63 -21.23 17.40
C GLU A 235 1.67 -21.87 16.39
N PHE A 236 1.16 -21.13 15.41
CA PHE A 236 0.27 -21.65 14.37
C PHE A 236 1.00 -22.34 13.20
N LYS A 237 2.31 -22.56 13.29
CA LYS A 237 3.15 -23.23 12.27
C LYS A 237 3.33 -24.75 12.46
N TYR A 238 2.49 -25.40 13.27
CA TYR A 238 2.47 -26.87 13.43
C TYR A 238 1.27 -27.53 12.74
#